data_AF-A0A376P776-F1
#
_entry.id   AF-A0A376P776-F1
#
_cell.length_a   1.000
_cell.length_b   1.000
_cell.length_c   1.000
_cell.angle_alpha   90.00
_cell.angle_beta   90.00
_cell.angle_gamma   90.00
#
_symmetry.space_group_name_H-M   'P 1'
#
loop_
_entity.id
_entity.type
_entity.pdbx_description
1 polymer ?
#
loop_
_entity_poly.entity_id
_entity_poly.type
_entity_poly.pdbx_seq_one_letter_code
_entity_poly.pdbx_strand_id
1 'polypeptide(L)'
;MTRLGKQHNIKVQLREYGRSVNHECTFVFNPQVVRKSKQVGFIYKVDSIGDSWETAIKRAGIRHRKAYQSRHTYACWSLSAGANPSFIASQMGHASAQMVFNVYGAWMTDSNAEQIAMLNQKLADYVPMMSHGHQSDTRDLLKSVS
;
A
#
# COMPACT_ATOMS: atom_id res chain seq x y z
N MET A 1 -20.57 21.56 -23.90
CA MET A 1 -20.02 20.18 -23.98
C MET A 1 -18.51 20.25 -23.95
N THR A 2 -17.91 19.94 -22.81
CA THR A 2 -16.47 20.14 -22.54
C THR A 2 -15.64 19.03 -23.19
N ARG A 3 -15.33 19.15 -24.48
CA ARG A 3 -14.36 18.26 -25.14
C ARG A 3 -12.96 18.72 -24.74
N LEU A 4 -12.37 18.03 -23.77
CA LEU A 4 -11.11 18.39 -23.11
C LEU A 4 -9.83 18.21 -23.97
N GLY A 5 -9.92 17.83 -25.26
CA GLY A 5 -8.74 17.65 -26.10
C GLY A 5 -9.00 17.15 -27.51
N LYS A 6 -7.91 16.82 -28.23
CA LYS A 6 -7.93 16.26 -29.59
C LYS A 6 -8.54 14.86 -29.58
N GLN A 7 -9.47 14.60 -30.50
CA GLN A 7 -10.01 13.27 -30.74
C GLN A 7 -9.06 12.45 -31.62
N HIS A 8 -8.98 11.16 -31.29
CA HIS A 8 -8.17 10.18 -32.02
C HIS A 8 -9.05 8.99 -32.41
N ASN A 9 -8.94 8.55 -33.66
CA ASN A 9 -9.65 7.38 -34.15
C ASN A 9 -8.83 6.12 -33.81
N ILE A 10 -9.36 5.28 -32.92
CA ILE A 10 -8.65 4.12 -32.37
C ILE A 10 -9.43 2.86 -32.70
N LYS A 11 -8.73 1.90 -33.30
CA LYS A 11 -9.25 0.55 -33.55
C LYS A 11 -9.17 -0.25 -32.24
N VAL A 12 -10.30 -0.44 -31.58
CA VAL A 12 -10.44 -1.22 -30.35
C VAL A 12 -10.77 -2.66 -30.73
N GLN A 13 -10.00 -3.61 -30.18
CA GLN A 13 -10.30 -5.03 -30.32
C GLN A 13 -11.34 -5.43 -29.28
N LEU A 14 -12.45 -6.04 -29.74
CA LEU A 14 -13.49 -6.55 -28.85
C LEU A 14 -13.10 -7.93 -28.29
N ARG A 15 -13.84 -8.40 -27.29
CA ARG A 15 -13.64 -9.73 -26.68
C ARG A 15 -13.90 -10.87 -27.68
N GLU A 16 -14.74 -10.63 -28.67
CA GLU A 16 -15.02 -11.58 -29.76
C GLU A 16 -13.83 -11.63 -30.72
N TYR A 17 -13.34 -12.84 -31.00
CA TYR A 17 -12.18 -13.06 -31.86
C TYR A 17 -12.38 -12.43 -33.25
N GLY A 18 -11.41 -11.62 -33.67
CA GLY A 18 -11.39 -10.99 -34.99
C GLY A 18 -12.29 -9.76 -35.15
N ARG A 19 -13.07 -9.37 -34.13
CA ARG A 19 -13.95 -8.20 -34.20
C ARG A 19 -13.26 -6.96 -33.67
N SER A 20 -13.15 -5.92 -34.50
CA SER A 20 -12.66 -4.61 -34.10
C SER A 20 -13.67 -3.51 -34.41
N VAL A 21 -13.75 -2.50 -33.55
CA VAL A 21 -14.58 -1.31 -33.77
C VAL A 21 -13.71 -0.06 -33.68
N ASN A 22 -13.96 0.90 -34.56
CA ASN A 22 -13.31 2.20 -34.52
C ASN A 22 -14.05 3.11 -33.56
N HIS A 23 -13.33 3.65 -32.57
CA HIS A 23 -13.85 4.59 -31.60
C HIS A 23 -13.14 5.93 -31.71
N GLU A 24 -13.91 7.01 -31.66
CA GLU A 24 -13.37 8.36 -31.47
C GLU A 24 -13.08 8.58 -29.98
N CYS A 25 -11.83 8.39 -29.59
CA CYS A 25 -11.38 8.49 -28.22
C CYS A 25 -10.74 9.86 -27.95
N THR A 26 -11.09 10.47 -26.82
CA THR A 26 -10.33 11.59 -26.24
C THR A 26 -9.67 11.10 -24.97
N PHE A 27 -8.34 11.09 -24.94
CA PHE A 27 -7.59 10.59 -23.79
C PHE A 27 -7.45 11.67 -22.73
N VAL A 28 -7.86 11.36 -21.50
CA VAL A 28 -7.70 12.25 -20.35
C VAL A 28 -6.21 12.38 -19.98
N PHE A 29 -5.49 11.25 -19.98
CA PHE A 29 -4.07 11.21 -19.68
C PHE A 29 -3.26 11.20 -20.98
N ASN A 30 -2.86 12.40 -21.42
CA ASN A 30 -2.04 12.57 -22.62
C ASN A 30 -0.56 12.77 -22.24
N PRO A 31 0.35 11.83 -22.57
CA PRO A 31 1.77 11.97 -22.25
C PRO A 31 2.44 13.17 -22.94
N GLN A 32 1.83 13.75 -23.98
CA GLN A 32 2.34 14.96 -24.64
C GLN A 32 2.29 16.20 -23.75
N VAL A 33 1.39 16.24 -22.76
CA VAL A 33 1.26 17.37 -21.84
C VAL A 33 2.41 17.39 -20.83
N VAL A 34 2.90 16.21 -20.44
CA VAL A 34 3.97 16.02 -19.46
C VAL A 34 5.31 15.64 -20.10
N ARG A 35 5.42 15.70 -21.44
CA ARG A 35 6.58 15.20 -22.18
C ARG A 35 7.83 16.03 -21.89
N LYS A 36 8.95 15.36 -21.65
CA LYS A 36 10.29 15.97 -21.69
C LYS A 36 10.96 15.81 -23.06
N SER A 37 10.53 14.82 -23.85
CA SER A 37 11.03 14.52 -25.19
C SER A 37 9.98 14.82 -26.26
N LYS A 38 10.42 15.16 -27.48
CA LYS A 38 9.52 15.35 -28.63
C LYS A 38 8.97 14.02 -29.18
N GLN A 39 9.63 12.89 -28.91
CA GLN A 39 9.25 11.56 -29.38
C GLN A 39 8.26 10.85 -28.44
N VAL A 40 7.10 11.49 -28.18
CA VAL A 40 6.07 10.94 -27.28
C VAL A 40 4.74 10.87 -28.04
N GLY A 41 4.14 9.68 -28.06
CA GLY A 41 2.84 9.43 -28.67
C GLY A 41 1.71 10.19 -27.97
N PHE A 42 0.47 10.06 -28.46
CA PHE A 42 -0.71 10.66 -27.83
C PHE A 42 -1.35 9.75 -26.75
N ILE A 43 -0.83 8.53 -26.59
CA ILE A 43 -1.18 7.56 -25.55
C ILE A 43 0.07 7.01 -24.89
N TYR A 44 -0.05 6.64 -23.62
CA TYR A 44 0.97 5.84 -22.94
C TYR A 44 1.02 4.44 -23.57
N LYS A 45 2.23 3.97 -23.85
CA LYS A 45 2.46 2.58 -24.26
C LYS A 45 2.38 1.69 -23.02
N VAL A 46 2.14 0.39 -23.22
CA VAL A 46 2.10 -0.58 -22.12
C VAL A 46 3.42 -0.56 -21.31
N ASP A 47 4.55 -0.36 -21.99
CA ASP A 47 5.87 -0.33 -21.35
C ASP A 47 6.17 0.98 -20.61
N SER A 48 5.38 2.05 -20.83
CA SER A 48 5.67 3.37 -20.26
C SER A 48 5.66 3.39 -18.72
N ILE A 49 4.88 2.50 -18.09
CA ILE A 49 4.88 2.35 -16.63
C ILE A 49 6.18 1.70 -16.16
N GLY A 50 6.67 0.67 -16.87
CA GLY A 50 7.93 0.00 -16.58
C GLY A 50 9.12 0.96 -16.67
N ASP A 51 9.21 1.72 -17.76
CA ASP A 51 10.26 2.71 -17.96
C ASP A 51 10.28 3.79 -16.86
N SER A 52 9.08 4.24 -16.47
CA SER A 52 8.91 5.22 -15.39
C SER A 52 9.34 4.66 -14.05
N TRP A 53 9.01 3.39 -13.77
CA TRP A 53 9.41 2.67 -12.56
C TRP A 53 10.92 2.49 -12.48
N GLU A 54 11.57 2.04 -13.57
CA GLU A 54 13.02 1.90 -13.63
C GLU A 54 13.74 3.22 -13.36
N THR A 55 13.23 4.29 -13.97
CA THR A 55 13.77 5.64 -13.76
C THR A 55 13.61 6.07 -12.29
N ALA A 56 12.46 5.78 -11.67
CA ALA A 56 12.20 6.11 -10.27
C ALA A 56 13.13 5.33 -9.31
N ILE A 57 13.27 4.02 -9.52
CA ILE A 57 14.14 3.15 -8.71
C ILE A 57 15.61 3.58 -8.83
N LYS A 58 16.09 3.88 -10.04
CA LYS A 58 17.45 4.37 -10.27
C LYS A 58 17.70 5.70 -9.55
N ARG A 59 16.73 6.64 -9.59
CA ARG A 59 16.84 7.93 -8.90
C ARG A 59 16.81 7.78 -7.38
N ALA A 60 16.07 6.81 -6.86
CA ALA A 60 16.03 6.51 -5.44
C ALA A 60 17.30 5.78 -4.93
N GLY A 61 18.23 5.40 -5.81
CA GLY A 61 19.43 4.64 -5.43
C GLY A 61 19.15 3.20 -5.00
N ILE A 62 17.96 2.68 -5.33
CA ILE A 62 17.54 1.32 -4.95
C ILE A 62 18.00 0.35 -6.03
N ARG A 63 18.47 -0.84 -5.62
CA ARG A 63 18.78 -1.93 -6.56
C ARG A 63 17.53 -2.29 -7.35
N HIS A 64 17.66 -2.51 -8.66
CA HIS A 64 16.55 -2.88 -9.54
C HIS A 64 15.61 -3.94 -8.92
N ARG A 65 14.30 -3.67 -8.96
CA ARG A 65 13.22 -4.57 -8.50
C ARG A 65 12.05 -4.44 -9.45
N LYS A 66 11.34 -5.54 -9.68
CA LYS A 66 10.07 -5.52 -10.42
C LYS A 66 9.03 -4.68 -9.66
N ALA A 67 8.28 -3.84 -10.38
CA ALA A 67 7.22 -3.01 -9.79
C ALA A 67 6.21 -3.83 -8.97
N TYR A 68 5.93 -5.07 -9.36
CA TYR A 68 5.04 -5.97 -8.62
C TYR A 68 5.47 -6.21 -7.15
N GLN A 69 6.74 -6.03 -6.81
CA GLN A 69 7.20 -6.16 -5.43
C GLN A 69 6.62 -5.09 -4.50
N SER A 70 6.29 -3.90 -5.01
CA SER A 70 5.65 -2.86 -4.19
C SER A 70 4.27 -3.30 -3.67
N ARG A 71 3.56 -4.13 -4.45
CA ARG A 71 2.29 -4.75 -4.05
C ARG A 71 2.48 -5.70 -2.86
N HIS A 72 3.59 -6.44 -2.82
CA HIS A 72 3.92 -7.28 -1.66
C HIS A 72 4.29 -6.44 -0.44
N THR A 73 5.11 -5.40 -0.62
CA THR A 73 5.47 -4.48 0.46
C THR A 73 4.23 -3.81 1.07
N TYR A 74 3.30 -3.35 0.24
CA TYR A 74 2.03 -2.78 0.69
C TYR A 74 1.23 -3.76 1.57
N ALA A 75 1.12 -5.03 1.14
CA ALA A 75 0.39 -6.04 1.89
C ALA A 75 1.04 -6.31 3.26
N CYS A 76 2.37 -6.53 3.30
CA CYS A 76 3.10 -6.75 4.55
C CYS A 76 2.95 -5.55 5.49
N TRP A 77 3.20 -4.32 5.02
CA TRP A 77 3.07 -3.13 5.85
C TRP A 77 1.66 -2.92 6.38
N SER A 78 0.64 -3.18 5.56
CA SER A 78 -0.76 -3.07 6.00
C SER A 78 -1.08 -4.11 7.08
N LEU A 79 -0.57 -5.33 6.96
CA LEU A 79 -0.76 -6.39 7.94
C LEU A 79 -0.03 -6.10 9.26
N SER A 80 1.22 -5.63 9.19
CA SER A 80 1.99 -5.23 10.38
C SER A 80 1.32 -4.06 11.11
N ALA A 81 0.70 -3.13 10.37
CA ALA A 81 -0.12 -2.06 10.94
C ALA A 81 -1.49 -2.53 11.49
N GLY A 82 -1.80 -3.84 11.43
CA GLY A 82 -3.03 -4.42 11.96
C GLY A 82 -4.27 -4.23 11.08
N ALA A 83 -4.11 -3.93 9.79
CA ALA A 83 -5.25 -3.78 8.89
C ALA A 83 -5.92 -5.13 8.60
N ASN A 84 -7.25 -5.09 8.42
CA ASN A 84 -8.06 -6.29 8.19
C ASN A 84 -7.65 -6.98 6.87
N PRO A 85 -7.27 -8.29 6.88
CA PRO A 85 -6.89 -9.03 5.68
C PRO A 85 -7.94 -9.01 4.55
N SER A 86 -9.23 -8.99 4.89
CA SER A 86 -10.31 -8.88 3.91
C SER A 86 -10.33 -7.51 3.22
N PHE A 87 -10.00 -6.43 3.93
CA PHE A 87 -9.85 -5.10 3.37
C PHE A 87 -8.61 -5.00 2.47
N ILE A 88 -7.49 -5.59 2.89
CA ILE A 88 -6.27 -5.64 2.07
C ILE A 88 -6.52 -6.42 0.78
N ALA A 89 -7.23 -7.56 0.87
CA ALA A 89 -7.58 -8.40 -0.27
C ALA A 89 -8.43 -7.64 -1.29
N SER A 90 -9.46 -6.91 -0.85
CA SER A 90 -10.31 -6.11 -1.74
C SER A 90 -9.53 -4.98 -2.42
N GLN A 91 -8.66 -4.27 -1.67
CA GLN A 91 -7.82 -3.20 -2.22
C GLN A 91 -6.83 -3.70 -3.28
N MET A 92 -6.32 -4.93 -3.12
CA MET A 92 -5.45 -5.57 -4.09
C MET A 92 -6.23 -6.19 -5.27
N GLY A 93 -7.57 -6.21 -5.22
CA GLY A 93 -8.40 -6.83 -6.26
C GLY A 93 -8.43 -8.36 -6.20
N HIS A 94 -8.20 -8.95 -5.02
CA HIS A 94 -8.41 -10.38 -4.80
C HIS A 94 -9.89 -10.66 -4.52
N ALA A 95 -10.37 -11.78 -5.08
CA ALA A 95 -11.74 -12.24 -4.84
C ALA A 95 -11.94 -12.80 -3.41
N SER A 96 -10.87 -13.21 -2.73
CA SER A 96 -10.94 -13.67 -1.34
C SER A 96 -9.68 -13.30 -0.53
N ALA A 97 -9.86 -13.21 0.79
CA ALA A 97 -8.79 -13.01 1.76
C ALA A 97 -7.86 -14.24 1.90
N GLN A 98 -8.28 -15.40 1.40
CA GLN A 98 -7.53 -16.65 1.51
C GLN A 98 -6.15 -16.54 0.86
N MET A 99 -6.03 -15.78 -0.24
CA MET A 99 -4.74 -15.51 -0.86
C MET A 99 -3.82 -14.71 0.08
N VAL A 100 -4.35 -13.72 0.77
CA VAL A 100 -3.59 -12.90 1.74
C VAL A 100 -3.12 -13.75 2.91
N PHE A 101 -3.99 -14.60 3.47
CA PHE A 101 -3.60 -15.51 4.55
C PHE A 101 -2.57 -16.55 4.10
N ASN A 102 -2.69 -17.10 2.89
CA ASN A 102 -1.75 -18.11 2.39
C ASN A 102 -0.37 -17.50 2.10
N VAL A 103 -0.31 -16.28 1.55
CA VAL A 103 0.96 -15.65 1.14
C VAL A 103 1.65 -14.93 2.31
N TYR A 104 0.88 -14.36 3.24
CA TYR A 104 1.43 -13.53 4.32
C TYR A 104 1.19 -14.10 5.72
N GLY A 105 0.51 -15.24 5.86
CA GLY A 105 0.18 -15.82 7.18
C GLY A 105 1.39 -16.05 8.07
N ALA A 106 2.53 -16.48 7.50
CA ALA A 106 3.78 -16.65 8.23
C ALA A 106 4.32 -15.31 8.82
N TRP A 107 4.12 -14.20 8.11
CA TRP A 107 4.53 -12.87 8.59
C TRP A 107 3.59 -12.30 9.65
N MET A 108 2.33 -12.75 9.67
CA MET A 108 1.36 -12.35 10.70
C MET A 108 1.77 -12.90 12.07
N THR A 109 2.28 -14.13 12.14
CA THR A 109 2.77 -14.73 13.40
C THR A 109 3.98 -13.99 13.98
N ASP A 110 4.88 -13.50 13.13
CA ASP A 110 6.08 -12.78 13.57
C ASP A 110 5.77 -11.35 14.04
N SER A 111 4.66 -10.76 13.58
CA SER A 111 4.25 -9.38 13.91
C SER A 111 3.38 -9.28 15.17
N ASN A 112 3.17 -10.38 15.90
CA ASN A 112 2.29 -10.41 17.07
C ASN A 112 2.71 -9.42 18.17
N ALA A 113 4.01 -9.26 18.42
CA ALA A 113 4.51 -8.34 19.43
C ALA A 113 4.19 -6.86 19.11
N GLU A 114 4.29 -6.47 17.84
CA GLU A 114 3.94 -5.11 17.38
C GLU A 114 2.45 -4.85 17.47
N GLN A 115 1.61 -5.84 17.10
CA GLN A 115 0.16 -5.74 17.23
C GLN A 115 -0.28 -5.65 18.69
N ILE A 116 0.36 -6.40 19.61
CA ILE A 116 0.13 -6.30 21.05
C ILE A 116 0.51 -4.89 21.54
N ALA A 117 1.64 -4.33 21.10
CA ALA A 117 2.04 -2.97 21.45
C ALA A 117 1.04 -1.92 20.96
N MET A 118 0.56 -2.03 19.70
CA MET A 118 -0.48 -1.16 19.15
C MET A 118 -1.80 -1.27 19.93
N LEU A 119 -2.19 -2.49 20.33
CA LEU A 119 -3.40 -2.71 21.13
C LEU A 119 -3.25 -2.09 22.51
N ASN A 120 -2.12 -2.31 23.19
CA ASN A 120 -1.85 -1.73 24.51
C ASN A 120 -1.84 -0.20 24.46
N GLN A 121 -1.27 0.40 23.42
CA GLN A 121 -1.30 1.85 23.23
C GLN A 121 -2.75 2.36 23.08
N LYS A 122 -3.54 1.74 22.20
CA LYS A 122 -4.94 2.13 22.02
C LYS A 122 -5.77 1.92 23.28
N LEU A 123 -5.59 0.80 23.98
CA LEU A 123 -6.33 0.51 25.20
C LEU A 123 -5.93 1.47 26.34
N ALA A 124 -4.66 1.85 26.45
CA ALA A 124 -4.20 2.81 27.45
C ALA A 124 -4.97 4.14 27.39
N ASP A 125 -5.39 4.58 26.20
CA ASP A 125 -6.22 5.78 26.03
C ASP A 125 -7.64 5.62 26.64
N TYR A 126 -8.12 4.38 26.79
CA TYR A 126 -9.45 4.06 27.35
C TYR A 126 -9.40 3.48 28.76
N VAL A 127 -8.23 3.14 29.30
CA VAL A 127 -8.11 2.61 30.67
C VAL A 127 -8.07 3.78 31.66
N PRO A 128 -8.98 3.84 32.65
CA PRO A 128 -8.90 4.83 33.71
C PRO A 128 -7.56 4.70 34.44
N MET A 129 -6.91 5.82 34.76
CA MET A 129 -5.65 5.82 35.50
C MET A 129 -5.86 5.11 36.85
N MET A 130 -5.38 3.87 36.96
CA MET A 130 -5.41 3.14 38.22
C MET A 130 -4.42 3.82 39.15
N SER A 131 -4.85 4.14 40.37
CA SER A 131 -3.94 4.62 41.41
C SER A 131 -2.87 3.56 41.66
N HIS A 132 -1.67 3.76 41.12
CA HIS A 132 -0.52 3.00 41.56
C HIS A 132 -0.30 3.37 43.02
N GLY A 133 -0.74 2.49 43.92
CA GLY A 133 -0.52 2.63 45.34
C GLY A 133 0.98 2.84 45.57
N HIS A 134 1.31 4.00 46.13
CA HIS A 134 2.63 4.31 46.65
C HIS A 134 3.07 3.15 47.54
N GLN A 135 4.04 2.34 47.09
CA GLN A 135 4.77 1.46 48.00
C GLN A 135 5.55 2.39 48.93
N SER A 136 4.97 2.67 50.09
CA SER A 136 5.65 3.27 51.22
C SER A 136 6.78 2.33 51.61
N ASP A 137 8.00 2.75 51.33
CA ASP A 137 9.24 2.10 51.73
C ASP A 137 9.38 2.24 53.27
N THR A 138 8.69 1.40 54.04
CA THR A 138 8.91 1.29 55.49
C THR A 138 10.15 0.45 55.74
N ARG A 139 11.33 1.05 55.56
CA ARG A 139 12.62 0.50 56.00
C ARG A 139 13.34 1.35 57.06
N ASP A 140 12.72 2.41 57.55
CA ASP A 140 13.27 3.24 58.61
C ASP A 140 12.36 3.26 59.83
N LEU A 141 12.50 2.27 60.70
CA LEU A 141 12.27 2.35 62.16
C LEU A 141 12.41 0.93 62.73
N LEU A 142 13.61 0.60 63.17
CA LEU A 142 13.91 -0.23 64.36
C LEU A 142 15.44 -0.32 64.49
N LYS A 143 16.11 0.83 64.67
CA LYS A 143 17.36 0.90 65.40
C LYS A 143 17.03 1.32 66.83
N SER A 144 17.50 0.52 67.79
CA SER A 144 17.68 0.83 69.21
C SER A 144 16.41 0.86 70.09
N VAL A 145 16.18 -0.22 70.85
CA VAL A 145 16.01 -0.16 72.31
C VAL A 145 16.56 -1.46 72.91
N SER A 146 17.53 -1.30 73.83
CA SER A 146 18.10 -2.20 74.85
C SER A 146 18.50 -3.64 74.52
#